data_AF-A0A7T7FPG5-F1
#
_entry.id   AF-A0A7T7FPG5-F1
#
_cell.length_a   1.000
_cell.length_b   1.000
_cell.length_c   1.000
_cell.angle_alpha   90.00
_cell.angle_beta   90.00
_cell.angle_gamma   90.00
#
_symmetry.space_group_name_H-M   'P 1'
#
loop_
_entity.id
_entity.type
_entity.pdbx_description
1 polymer ?
#
loop_
_entity_poly.entity_id
_entity_poly.type
_entity_poly.pdbx_seq_one_letter_code
_entity_poly.pdbx_strand_id
1 'polypeptide(L)'
;MSYLLLDEFLAEKTNLIPSLDGQIQDVYSYISNELKSFLKDELVDNNLSSIVCNNLDRKIVKKIFMPMIYGKTVMSTASDLKEHLSHYITHKECFTVASACFKFWRSRFNGMESLIRLIRNIGWVASAKNRPVFYKVQNFTTVQDYMITRAIYIWVYDRLRKKRRRITLRVPSAQRDRRKTEISTFANFIHQKDAHIAMEVVKKMLEIGAPIYTVHENFVSTPEFCYEIPNFYTETICEMGYPLTIINEFIYTNVIKPINDKLPLSHVYPITEEDIQRGMVIHEQYLKDYLYKYKPANLSAHEERFRILN
;
A
#
# COMPACT_ATOMS: atom_id res chain seq x y z
N MET A 1 -2.15 -2.92 -8.32
CA MET A 1 -2.59 -1.51 -8.44
C MET A 1 -3.25 -1.22 -9.77
N SER A 2 -2.59 -1.52 -10.90
CA SER A 2 -3.18 -1.46 -12.25
C SER A 2 -4.55 -2.14 -12.33
N TYR A 3 -4.65 -3.39 -11.85
CA TYR A 3 -5.92 -4.12 -11.73
C TYR A 3 -7.00 -3.34 -10.93
N LEU A 4 -6.66 -2.80 -9.76
CA LEU A 4 -7.64 -2.11 -8.90
C LEU A 4 -8.18 -0.81 -9.51
N LEU A 5 -7.41 -0.19 -10.39
CA LEU A 5 -7.76 1.04 -11.09
C LEU A 5 -8.29 0.80 -12.51
N LEU A 6 -8.25 -0.45 -12.98
CA LEU A 6 -8.46 -0.80 -14.39
C LEU A 6 -7.57 0.06 -15.33
N ASP A 7 -6.35 0.34 -14.88
CA ASP A 7 -5.38 1.17 -15.61
C ASP A 7 -4.61 0.29 -16.60
N GLU A 8 -5.08 0.25 -17.85
CA GLU A 8 -4.49 -0.53 -18.94
C GLU A 8 -3.04 -0.13 -19.22
N PHE A 9 -2.75 1.17 -19.18
CA PHE A 9 -1.41 1.69 -19.40
C PHE A 9 -0.43 1.13 -18.36
N LEU A 10 -0.78 1.21 -17.07
CA LEU A 10 0.04 0.62 -16.01
C LEU A 10 0.05 -0.90 -16.07
N ALA A 11 -1.05 -1.54 -16.46
CA ALA A 11 -1.12 -2.99 -16.62
C ALA A 11 -0.07 -3.47 -17.64
N GLU A 12 0.05 -2.78 -18.78
CA GLU A 12 1.08 -3.08 -19.78
C GLU A 12 2.49 -2.87 -19.19
N LYS A 13 2.76 -1.70 -18.57
CA LYS A 13 4.10 -1.40 -18.03
C LYS A 13 4.52 -2.27 -16.85
N THR A 14 3.57 -2.92 -16.19
CA THR A 14 3.81 -3.89 -15.10
C THR A 14 3.76 -5.34 -15.56
N ASN A 15 3.58 -5.60 -16.86
CA ASN A 15 3.44 -6.93 -17.47
C ASN A 15 2.23 -7.72 -16.94
N LEU A 16 1.20 -7.04 -16.46
CA LEU A 16 -0.09 -7.68 -16.12
C LEU A 16 -0.83 -8.10 -17.40
N ILE A 17 -0.70 -7.30 -18.46
CA ILE A 17 -1.14 -7.67 -19.80
C ILE A 17 0.08 -7.72 -20.73
N PRO A 18 0.06 -8.57 -21.78
CA PRO A 18 1.15 -8.64 -22.74
C PRO A 18 1.35 -7.30 -23.44
N SER A 19 2.60 -6.91 -23.67
CA SER A 19 2.90 -5.75 -24.52
C SER A 19 2.68 -6.09 -25.99
N LEU A 20 2.37 -5.06 -26.79
CA LEU A 20 2.14 -5.22 -28.23
C LEU A 20 3.37 -5.76 -28.99
N ASP A 21 4.58 -5.46 -28.50
CA ASP A 21 5.85 -5.89 -29.07
C ASP A 21 6.38 -7.22 -28.48
N GLY A 22 5.65 -7.82 -27.54
CA GLY A 22 6.03 -9.04 -26.83
C GLY A 22 7.26 -8.91 -25.91
N GLN A 23 7.77 -7.69 -25.70
CA GLN A 23 8.93 -7.44 -24.84
C GLN A 23 8.55 -7.26 -23.37
N ILE A 24 9.39 -7.78 -22.47
CA ILE A 24 9.21 -7.55 -21.03
C ILE A 24 9.39 -6.06 -20.73
N GLN A 25 8.38 -5.45 -20.14
CA GLN A 25 8.36 -4.04 -19.78
C GLN A 25 9.06 -3.80 -18.45
N ASP A 26 9.79 -2.69 -18.35
CA ASP A 26 10.41 -2.21 -17.11
C ASP A 26 9.82 -0.86 -16.69
N VAL A 27 8.82 -0.92 -15.81
CA VAL A 27 8.10 0.25 -15.28
C VAL A 27 9.04 1.34 -14.75
N TYR A 28 10.18 0.98 -14.16
CA TYR A 28 11.10 1.97 -13.57
C TYR A 28 11.91 2.72 -14.62
N SER A 29 12.24 2.07 -15.75
CA SER A 29 12.87 2.76 -16.88
C SER A 29 11.89 3.75 -17.52
N TYR A 30 10.62 3.37 -17.63
CA TYR A 30 9.57 4.29 -18.08
C TYR A 30 9.41 5.49 -17.14
N ILE A 31 9.23 5.25 -15.84
CA ILE A 31 9.13 6.30 -14.82
C ILE A 31 10.36 7.22 -14.86
N SER A 32 11.56 6.66 -15.03
CA SER A 32 12.80 7.43 -15.14
C SER A 32 12.76 8.43 -16.30
N ASN A 33 12.31 8.00 -17.48
CA ASN A 33 12.28 8.85 -18.67
C ASN A 33 11.29 10.02 -18.50
N GLU A 34 10.09 9.74 -18.02
CA GLU A 34 9.10 10.79 -17.77
C GLU A 34 9.53 11.74 -16.64
N LEU A 35 10.11 11.19 -15.56
CA LEU A 35 10.60 11.99 -14.45
C LEU A 35 11.70 12.94 -14.92
N LYS A 36 12.63 12.51 -15.77
CA LYS A 36 13.69 13.38 -16.30
C LYS A 36 13.11 14.55 -17.11
N SER A 37 12.07 14.30 -17.91
CA SER A 37 11.38 15.38 -18.61
C SER A 37 10.74 16.34 -17.61
N PHE A 38 9.97 15.81 -16.65
CA PHE A 38 9.29 16.60 -15.64
C PHE A 38 10.25 17.45 -14.79
N LEU A 39 11.40 16.90 -14.38
CA LEU A 39 12.37 17.61 -13.55
C LEU A 39 13.05 18.76 -14.29
N LYS A 40 13.22 18.67 -15.62
CA LYS A 40 13.74 19.78 -16.41
C LYS A 40 12.77 20.97 -16.43
N ASP A 41 11.47 20.69 -16.44
CA ASP A 41 10.44 21.73 -16.47
C ASP A 41 10.14 22.27 -15.05
N GLU A 42 10.18 21.41 -14.04
CA GLU A 42 9.79 21.75 -12.67
C GLU A 42 10.89 22.46 -11.87
N LEU A 43 12.17 22.12 -12.12
CA LEU A 43 13.29 22.71 -11.39
C LEU A 43 13.73 24.01 -12.06
N VAL A 44 13.56 25.12 -11.36
CA VAL A 44 13.96 26.47 -11.82
C VAL A 44 15.47 26.56 -12.11
N ASP A 45 16.29 25.78 -11.41
CA ASP A 45 17.73 25.70 -11.62
C ASP A 45 18.07 24.65 -12.69
N ASN A 46 18.42 25.14 -13.88
CA ASN A 46 18.82 24.31 -15.03
C ASN A 46 20.09 23.49 -14.80
N ASN A 47 21.01 23.96 -13.94
CA ASN A 47 22.21 23.21 -13.61
C ASN A 47 21.86 22.04 -12.69
N LEU A 48 21.02 22.29 -11.68
CA LEU A 48 20.52 21.26 -10.78
C LEU A 48 19.75 20.18 -11.56
N SER A 49 18.84 20.59 -12.45
CA SER A 49 18.03 19.65 -13.24
C SER A 49 18.90 18.80 -14.16
N SER A 50 19.92 19.39 -14.81
CA SER A 50 20.89 18.67 -15.65
C SER A 50 21.71 17.65 -14.84
N ILE A 51 22.31 18.09 -13.72
CA ILE A 51 23.11 17.22 -12.83
C ILE A 51 22.27 16.04 -12.35
N VAL A 52 21.05 16.29 -11.87
CA VAL A 52 20.15 15.24 -11.37
C VAL A 52 19.75 14.30 -12.50
N CYS A 53 19.29 14.81 -13.65
CA CYS A 53 18.86 13.97 -14.77
C CYS A 53 19.97 13.06 -15.32
N ASN A 54 21.22 13.54 -15.32
CA ASN A 54 22.38 12.78 -15.78
C ASN A 54 22.78 11.66 -14.81
N ASN A 55 22.52 11.84 -13.51
CA ASN A 55 22.88 10.89 -12.46
C ASN A 55 21.69 10.06 -11.94
N LEU A 56 20.47 10.28 -12.46
CA LEU A 56 19.32 9.44 -12.18
C LEU A 56 19.40 8.14 -12.97
N ASP A 57 19.70 7.04 -12.25
CA ASP A 57 19.66 5.68 -12.76
C ASP A 57 18.37 4.93 -12.36
N ARG A 58 18.20 3.73 -12.91
CA ARG A 58 17.06 2.86 -12.58
C ARG A 58 17.00 2.50 -11.08
N LYS A 59 18.14 2.36 -10.42
CA LYS A 59 18.23 1.91 -9.03
C LYS A 59 17.68 2.98 -8.08
N ILE A 60 18.05 4.24 -8.27
CA ILE A 60 17.53 5.35 -7.46
C ILE A 60 16.04 5.58 -7.75
N VAL A 61 15.62 5.52 -9.02
CA VAL A 61 14.19 5.64 -9.39
C VAL A 61 13.38 4.53 -8.71
N LYS A 62 13.83 3.27 -8.79
CA LYS A 62 13.19 2.15 -8.08
C LYS A 62 13.13 2.41 -6.57
N LYS A 63 14.22 2.85 -5.94
CA LYS A 63 14.31 3.14 -4.50
C LYS A 63 13.34 4.24 -4.04
N ILE A 64 13.05 5.20 -4.92
CA ILE A 64 12.11 6.30 -4.67
C ILE A 64 10.66 5.86 -4.83
N PHE A 65 10.30 5.29 -5.99
CA PHE A 65 8.89 5.08 -6.36
C PHE A 65 8.32 3.75 -5.87
N MET A 66 9.12 2.68 -5.81
CA MET A 66 8.65 1.39 -5.31
C MET A 66 8.05 1.51 -3.90
N PRO A 67 8.66 2.23 -2.93
CA PRO A 67 8.09 2.30 -1.60
C PRO A 67 7.03 3.40 -1.41
N MET A 68 6.65 4.16 -2.46
CA MET A 68 5.60 5.18 -2.32
C MET A 68 4.27 4.56 -1.87
N ILE A 69 3.93 3.39 -2.41
CA ILE A 69 2.77 2.59 -1.98
C ILE A 69 2.87 2.19 -0.49
N TYR A 70 4.07 2.06 0.07
CA TYR A 70 4.30 1.73 1.48
C TYR A 70 4.42 2.96 2.40
N GLY A 71 4.16 4.16 1.89
CA GLY A 71 4.21 5.40 2.70
C GLY A 71 5.59 6.03 2.77
N LYS A 72 6.40 5.93 1.70
CA LYS A 72 7.61 6.75 1.53
C LYS A 72 7.28 8.24 1.76
N THR A 73 8.25 8.97 2.31
CA THR A 73 8.10 10.41 2.62
C THR A 73 9.15 11.21 1.87
N VAL A 74 8.89 12.50 1.67
CA VAL A 74 9.88 13.44 1.11
C VAL A 74 11.20 13.38 1.88
N MET A 75 11.14 13.27 3.22
CA MET A 75 12.32 13.18 4.09
C MET A 75 13.15 11.91 3.82
N SER A 76 12.50 10.75 3.73
CA SER A 76 13.21 9.50 3.44
C SER A 76 13.71 9.43 2.01
N THR A 77 13.01 10.04 1.06
CA THR A 77 13.49 10.20 -0.33
C THR A 77 14.68 11.16 -0.43
N ALA A 78 14.67 12.29 0.28
CA ALA A 78 15.80 13.21 0.33
C ALA A 78 17.04 12.54 0.94
N SER A 79 16.86 11.66 1.93
CA SER A 79 17.95 10.86 2.50
C SER A 79 18.52 9.87 1.47
N ASP A 80 17.68 9.20 0.69
CA ASP A 80 18.13 8.30 -0.38
C ASP A 80 18.87 9.06 -1.49
N LEU A 81 18.37 10.24 -1.88
CA LEU A 81 19.02 11.10 -2.85
C LEU A 81 20.36 11.60 -2.32
N LYS A 82 20.47 11.93 -1.03
CA LYS A 82 21.74 12.31 -0.41
C LYS A 82 22.75 11.16 -0.48
N GLU A 83 22.33 9.94 -0.16
CA GLU A 83 23.20 8.77 -0.24
C GLU A 83 23.75 8.56 -1.65
N HIS A 84 22.96 8.87 -2.69
CA HIS A 84 23.33 8.65 -4.08
C HIS A 84 24.02 9.84 -4.76
N LEU A 85 23.63 11.08 -4.41
CA LEU A 85 23.98 12.31 -5.13
C LEU A 85 24.75 13.32 -4.28
N SER A 86 25.17 12.98 -3.05
CA SER A 86 25.86 13.93 -2.14
C SER A 86 27.15 14.54 -2.70
N HIS A 87 27.80 13.88 -3.67
CA HIS A 87 28.97 14.42 -4.36
C HIS A 87 28.62 15.51 -5.38
N TYR A 88 27.36 15.61 -5.80
CA TYR A 88 26.91 16.48 -6.88
C TYR A 88 26.00 17.62 -6.38
N ILE A 89 25.19 17.35 -5.35
CA ILE A 89 24.19 18.29 -4.86
C ILE A 89 24.16 18.33 -3.32
N THR A 90 23.78 19.47 -2.79
CA THR A 90 23.62 19.71 -1.35
C THR A 90 22.40 19.00 -0.79
N HIS A 91 22.34 18.90 0.54
CA HIS A 91 21.19 18.34 1.24
C HIS A 91 19.90 19.14 1.00
N LYS A 92 19.99 20.47 0.87
CA LYS A 92 18.84 21.33 0.58
C LYS A 92 18.29 21.02 -0.82
N GLU A 93 19.17 20.85 -1.80
CA GLU A 93 18.78 20.47 -3.16
C GLU A 93 18.19 19.05 -3.20
N CYS A 94 18.68 18.11 -2.40
CA CYS A 94 18.05 16.78 -2.24
C CYS A 94 16.58 16.90 -1.81
N PHE A 95 16.22 17.82 -0.90
CA PHE A 95 14.83 18.06 -0.53
C PHE A 95 14.01 18.68 -1.67
N THR A 96 14.59 19.60 -2.43
CA THR A 96 13.93 20.20 -3.59
C THR A 96 13.60 19.13 -4.62
N VAL A 97 14.57 18.29 -4.97
CA VAL A 97 14.40 17.16 -5.90
C VAL A 97 13.39 16.15 -5.35
N ALA A 98 13.48 15.78 -4.07
CA ALA A 98 12.52 14.87 -3.44
C ALA A 98 11.08 15.43 -3.53
N SER A 99 10.90 16.72 -3.27
CA SER A 99 9.59 17.38 -3.38
C SER A 99 9.06 17.34 -4.81
N ALA A 100 9.93 17.58 -5.80
CA ALA A 100 9.59 17.47 -7.22
C ALA A 100 9.18 16.03 -7.61
N CYS A 101 9.88 15.00 -7.12
CA CYS A 101 9.49 13.59 -7.33
C CYS A 101 8.08 13.28 -6.76
N PHE A 102 7.73 13.82 -5.59
CA PHE A 102 6.38 13.67 -5.02
C PHE A 102 5.34 14.50 -5.77
N LYS A 103 5.71 15.63 -6.37
CA LYS A 103 4.82 16.39 -7.26
C LYS A 103 4.55 15.59 -8.53
N PHE A 104 5.60 15.06 -9.16
CA PHE A 104 5.51 14.15 -10.31
C PHE A 104 4.60 12.96 -10.03
N TRP A 105 4.79 12.27 -8.90
CA TRP A 105 3.94 11.12 -8.55
C TRP A 105 2.46 11.50 -8.46
N ARG A 106 2.15 12.61 -7.77
CA ARG A 106 0.78 13.08 -7.60
C ARG A 106 0.14 13.53 -8.90
N SER A 107 0.90 14.11 -9.83
CA SER A 107 0.38 14.54 -11.13
C SER A 107 0.24 13.38 -12.10
N ARG A 108 1.26 12.51 -12.22
CA ARG A 108 1.31 11.43 -13.21
C ARG A 108 0.49 10.21 -12.82
N PHE A 109 0.43 9.92 -11.52
CA PHE A 109 -0.22 8.74 -10.96
C PHE A 109 -1.32 9.11 -9.95
N ASN A 110 -2.11 10.13 -10.30
CA ASN A 110 -3.19 10.66 -9.47
C ASN A 110 -4.19 9.58 -9.03
N GLY A 111 -4.53 8.61 -9.89
CA GLY A 111 -5.43 7.50 -9.56
C GLY A 111 -4.87 6.60 -8.46
N MET A 112 -3.57 6.28 -8.52
CA MET A 112 -2.89 5.53 -7.46
C MET A 112 -2.87 6.32 -6.16
N GLU A 113 -2.55 7.61 -6.21
CA GLU A 113 -2.57 8.47 -5.03
C GLU A 113 -3.96 8.56 -4.40
N SER A 114 -5.00 8.74 -5.21
CA SER A 114 -6.40 8.80 -4.75
C SER A 114 -6.84 7.49 -4.11
N LEU A 115 -6.50 6.34 -4.70
CA LEU A 115 -6.81 5.04 -4.12
C LEU A 115 -6.06 4.79 -2.80
N ILE A 116 -4.76 5.12 -2.75
CA ILE A 116 -3.97 5.07 -1.50
C ILE A 116 -4.65 5.89 -0.41
N ARG A 117 -5.03 7.14 -0.73
CA ARG A 117 -5.70 8.05 0.21
C ARG A 117 -7.06 7.52 0.67
N LEU A 118 -7.88 7.01 -0.24
CA LEU A 118 -9.19 6.42 0.08
C LEU A 118 -9.04 5.28 1.10
N ILE A 119 -8.17 4.32 0.81
CA ILE A 119 -7.95 3.16 1.69
C ILE A 119 -7.37 3.57 3.04
N ARG A 120 -6.45 4.54 3.08
CA ARG A 120 -5.93 5.11 4.36
C ARG A 120 -7.03 5.81 5.16
N ASN A 121 -7.90 6.56 4.50
CA ASN A 121 -9.02 7.25 5.16
C ASN A 121 -9.99 6.26 5.82
N ILE A 122 -10.26 5.12 5.18
CA ILE A 122 -11.07 4.04 5.78
C ILE A 122 -10.42 3.54 7.08
N GLY A 123 -9.11 3.28 7.04
CA GLY A 123 -8.35 2.87 8.23
C GLY A 123 -8.36 3.91 9.34
N TRP A 124 -8.23 5.18 8.98
CA TRP A 124 -8.35 6.31 9.91
C TRP A 124 -9.74 6.38 10.55
N VAL A 125 -10.84 6.26 9.77
CA VAL A 125 -12.21 6.26 10.31
C VAL A 125 -12.40 5.14 11.33
N ALA A 126 -11.96 3.92 11.01
CA ALA A 126 -12.04 2.77 11.90
C ALA A 126 -11.27 3.02 13.22
N SER A 127 -10.01 3.47 13.12
CA SER A 127 -9.17 3.73 14.28
C SER A 127 -9.68 4.87 15.16
N ALA A 128 -10.21 5.94 14.55
CA ALA A 128 -10.76 7.07 15.27
C ALA A 128 -12.02 6.71 16.05
N LYS A 129 -12.78 5.71 15.58
CA LYS A 129 -13.88 5.06 16.33
C LYS A 129 -13.40 4.02 17.34
N ASN A 130 -12.09 3.95 17.60
CA ASN A 130 -11.47 2.98 18.49
C ASN A 130 -11.82 1.54 18.12
N ARG A 131 -11.62 1.18 16.84
CA ARG A 131 -11.80 -0.17 16.30
C ARG A 131 -10.58 -0.58 15.48
N PRO A 132 -10.33 -1.89 15.34
CA PRO A 132 -9.35 -2.39 14.38
C PRO A 132 -9.87 -2.24 12.94
N VAL A 133 -8.97 -2.44 11.99
CA VAL A 133 -9.31 -2.53 10.55
C VAL A 133 -9.33 -4.00 10.15
N PHE A 134 -10.41 -4.43 9.51
CA PHE A 134 -10.58 -5.79 9.02
C PHE A 134 -10.39 -5.82 7.51
N TYR A 135 -9.60 -6.79 7.07
CA TYR A 135 -9.41 -7.10 5.67
C TYR A 135 -9.96 -8.48 5.42
N LYS A 136 -10.79 -8.63 4.40
CA LYS A 136 -11.43 -9.90 4.07
C LYS A 136 -11.09 -10.31 2.64
N VAL A 137 -10.80 -11.59 2.50
CA VAL A 137 -10.66 -12.33 1.24
C VAL A 137 -11.33 -13.69 1.42
N GLN A 138 -11.42 -14.46 0.36
CA GLN A 138 -11.80 -15.86 0.47
C GLN A 138 -10.82 -16.56 1.43
N ASN A 139 -11.34 -17.46 2.27
CA ASN A 139 -10.59 -18.33 3.19
C ASN A 139 -9.98 -17.67 4.44
N PHE A 140 -9.73 -16.35 4.50
CA PHE A 140 -9.22 -15.74 5.74
C PHE A 140 -9.57 -14.26 5.93
N THR A 141 -9.50 -13.81 7.19
CA THR A 141 -9.68 -12.42 7.60
C THR A 141 -8.44 -11.95 8.37
N THR A 142 -7.88 -10.81 7.96
CA THR A 142 -6.75 -10.18 8.64
C THR A 142 -7.25 -9.02 9.50
N VAL A 143 -6.73 -8.90 10.72
CA VAL A 143 -7.07 -7.82 11.65
C VAL A 143 -5.85 -6.94 11.89
N GLN A 144 -5.96 -5.65 11.58
CA GLN A 144 -4.95 -4.64 11.91
C GLN A 144 -5.38 -3.88 13.16
N ASP A 145 -4.75 -4.19 14.29
CA ASP A 145 -5.02 -3.58 15.60
C ASP A 145 -3.74 -3.04 16.25
N TYR A 146 -3.22 -1.93 15.72
CA TYR A 146 -2.00 -1.33 16.26
C TYR A 146 -2.28 -0.61 17.59
N MET A 147 -1.50 -0.95 18.62
CA MET A 147 -1.51 -0.30 19.92
C MET A 147 -0.31 0.62 20.10
N ILE A 148 -0.49 1.74 20.79
CA ILE A 148 0.60 2.61 21.20
C ILE A 148 1.52 1.82 22.13
N THR A 149 2.81 1.80 21.84
CA THR A 149 3.80 1.14 22.70
C THR A 149 4.40 2.12 23.70
N ARG A 150 4.48 1.72 24.96
CA ARG A 150 5.11 2.49 26.04
C ARG A 150 6.46 1.87 26.40
N ALA A 151 7.42 2.73 26.72
CA ALA A 151 8.71 2.29 27.22
C ALA A 151 8.59 1.95 28.71
N ILE A 152 8.99 0.75 29.08
CA ILE A 152 9.25 0.38 30.48
C ILE A 152 10.75 0.12 30.65
N TYR A 153 11.25 0.36 31.85
CA TYR A 153 12.67 0.25 32.15
C TYR A 153 12.90 -0.87 33.15
N ILE A 154 13.73 -1.84 32.77
CA ILE A 154 14.21 -2.88 33.68
C ILE A 154 15.70 -2.66 33.88
N TRP A 155 16.13 -2.77 35.13
CA TRP A 155 17.55 -2.76 35.44
C TRP A 155 18.06 -4.18 35.51
N VAL A 156 19.07 -4.49 34.70
CA VAL A 156 19.76 -5.78 34.74
C VAL A 156 21.20 -5.57 35.17
N TYR A 157 21.76 -6.52 35.90
CA TYR A 157 23.18 -6.55 36.18
C TYR A 157 23.89 -7.31 35.07
N ASP A 158 24.69 -6.61 34.27
CA ASP A 158 25.58 -7.22 33.28
C ASP A 158 26.77 -7.83 34.02
N ARG A 159 26.74 -9.16 34.21
CA ARG A 159 27.79 -9.90 34.91
C ARG A 159 29.14 -9.84 34.19
N LEU A 160 29.14 -9.81 32.85
CA LEU A 160 30.37 -9.78 32.05
C LEU A 160 31.11 -8.45 32.24
N ARG A 161 30.38 -7.34 32.24
CA ARG A 161 30.95 -6.00 32.41
C ARG A 161 30.82 -5.46 33.83
N LYS A 162 30.38 -6.29 34.78
CA LYS A 162 30.15 -6.00 36.21
C LYS A 162 29.42 -4.68 36.46
N LYS A 163 28.42 -4.34 35.61
CA LYS A 163 27.74 -3.04 35.64
C LYS A 163 26.22 -3.18 35.55
N ARG A 164 25.50 -2.37 36.31
CA ARG A 164 24.04 -2.25 36.19
C ARG A 164 23.68 -1.49 34.91
N ARG A 165 22.87 -2.10 34.04
CA ARG A 165 22.38 -1.52 32.79
C ARG A 165 20.87 -1.32 32.85
N ARG A 166 20.42 -0.23 32.27
CA ARG A 166 19.00 0.00 32.02
C ARG A 166 18.65 -0.54 30.64
N ILE A 167 17.73 -1.50 30.60
CA ILE A 167 17.12 -1.99 29.36
C ILE A 167 15.76 -1.32 29.21
N THR A 168 15.49 -0.84 28.00
CA THR A 168 14.17 -0.33 27.62
C THR A 168 13.41 -1.43 26.91
N LEU A 169 12.27 -1.86 27.46
CA LEU A 169 11.32 -2.72 26.76
C LEU A 169 10.14 -1.90 26.26
N ARG A 170 9.57 -2.29 25.12
CA ARG A 170 8.36 -1.67 24.55
C ARG A 170 7.19 -2.59 24.82
N VAL A 171 6.22 -2.14 25.61
CA VAL A 171 4.99 -2.89 25.92
C VAL A 171 3.79 -2.18 25.31
N PRO A 172 2.83 -2.92 24.72
CA PRO A 172 1.61 -2.32 24.19
C PRO A 172 0.76 -1.72 25.30
N SER A 173 0.13 -0.59 25.02
CA SER A 173 -0.90 0.01 25.87
C SER A 173 -2.30 -0.40 25.39
N ALA A 174 -3.34 -0.06 26.18
CA ALA A 174 -4.74 -0.24 25.76
C ALA A 174 -5.22 0.80 24.73
N GLN A 175 -4.37 1.77 24.36
CA GLN A 175 -4.73 2.84 23.44
C GLN A 175 -4.26 2.48 22.03
N ARG A 176 -5.19 2.53 21.07
CA ARG A 176 -4.88 2.31 19.65
C ARG A 176 -4.02 3.43 19.05
N ASP A 177 -3.07 3.05 18.21
CA ASP A 177 -2.20 3.95 17.46
C ASP A 177 -2.87 4.37 16.14
N ARG A 178 -3.59 5.50 16.20
CA ARG A 178 -4.34 6.02 15.06
C ARG A 178 -3.47 6.33 13.84
N ARG A 179 -2.29 6.91 14.08
CA ARG A 179 -1.37 7.31 13.02
C ARG A 179 -0.79 6.08 12.33
N LYS A 180 -0.35 5.09 13.09
CA LYS A 180 0.18 3.84 12.52
C LYS A 180 -0.91 3.09 11.77
N THR A 181 -2.13 3.03 12.31
CA THR A 181 -3.27 2.42 11.61
C THR A 181 -3.50 3.10 10.27
N GLU A 182 -3.68 4.42 10.22
CA GLU A 182 -3.88 5.16 8.97
C GLU A 182 -2.79 4.90 7.92
N ILE A 183 -1.51 5.07 8.28
CA ILE A 183 -0.40 5.01 7.31
C ILE A 183 -0.22 3.58 6.77
N SER A 184 -0.37 2.57 7.61
CA SER A 184 -0.15 1.16 7.24
C SER A 184 -1.35 0.52 6.54
N THR A 185 -2.55 1.11 6.62
CA THR A 185 -3.76 0.44 6.14
C THR A 185 -3.70 0.04 4.68
N PHE A 186 -3.13 0.88 3.82
CA PHE A 186 -3.03 0.59 2.38
C PHE A 186 -1.98 -0.49 2.07
N ALA A 187 -0.81 -0.45 2.73
CA ALA A 187 0.20 -1.50 2.53
C ALA A 187 -0.35 -2.88 2.92
N ASN A 188 -1.03 -2.95 4.07
CA ASN A 188 -1.67 -4.17 4.54
C ASN A 188 -2.83 -4.62 3.64
N PHE A 189 -3.54 -3.68 3.02
CA PHE A 189 -4.59 -3.98 2.04
C PHE A 189 -4.02 -4.72 0.82
N ILE A 190 -2.94 -4.19 0.22
CA ILE A 190 -2.30 -4.80 -0.95
C ILE A 190 -1.66 -6.13 -0.59
N HIS A 191 -0.88 -6.19 0.49
CA HIS A 191 -0.24 -7.44 0.92
C HIS A 191 -1.23 -8.56 1.23
N GLN A 192 -2.44 -8.23 1.70
CA GLN A 192 -3.48 -9.26 1.85
C GLN A 192 -3.90 -9.84 0.50
N LYS A 193 -4.05 -9.01 -0.54
CA LYS A 193 -4.41 -9.48 -1.88
C LYS A 193 -3.27 -10.30 -2.50
N ASP A 194 -2.02 -9.88 -2.33
CA ASP A 194 -0.85 -10.64 -2.78
C ASP A 194 -0.80 -12.03 -2.10
N ALA A 195 -1.04 -12.07 -0.78
CA ALA A 195 -1.09 -13.32 -0.04
C ALA A 195 -2.25 -14.22 -0.48
N HIS A 196 -3.42 -13.64 -0.76
CA HIS A 196 -4.57 -14.39 -1.30
C HIS A 196 -4.24 -15.00 -2.66
N ILE A 197 -3.65 -14.23 -3.59
CA ILE A 197 -3.23 -14.73 -4.90
C ILE A 197 -2.25 -15.89 -4.72
N ALA A 198 -1.24 -15.73 -3.86
CA ALA A 198 -0.27 -16.79 -3.61
C ALA A 198 -0.91 -18.07 -3.04
N MET A 199 -1.88 -17.94 -2.14
CA MET A 199 -2.60 -19.08 -1.58
C MET A 199 -3.44 -19.82 -2.64
N GLU A 200 -4.15 -19.10 -3.51
CA GLU A 200 -4.95 -19.74 -4.56
C GLU A 200 -4.09 -20.39 -5.64
N VAL A 201 -2.96 -19.78 -6.04
CA VAL A 201 -2.00 -20.41 -6.98
C VAL A 201 -1.43 -21.70 -6.37
N VAL A 202 -1.04 -21.69 -5.10
CA VAL A 202 -0.57 -22.90 -4.40
C VAL A 202 -1.66 -23.95 -4.38
N LYS A 203 -2.91 -23.57 -4.07
CA LYS A 203 -4.04 -24.49 -4.07
C LYS A 203 -4.25 -25.15 -5.44
N LYS A 204 -4.26 -24.38 -6.53
CA LYS A 204 -4.41 -24.90 -7.90
C LYS A 204 -3.27 -25.86 -8.30
N MET A 205 -2.04 -25.55 -7.91
CA MET A 205 -0.89 -26.44 -8.13
C MET A 205 -1.01 -27.75 -7.34
N LEU A 206 -1.50 -27.69 -6.10
CA LEU A 206 -1.73 -28.89 -5.28
C LEU A 206 -2.88 -29.76 -5.84
N GLU A 207 -3.91 -29.15 -6.43
CA GLU A 207 -5.04 -29.86 -7.06
C GLU A 207 -4.61 -30.74 -8.23
N ILE A 208 -3.59 -30.33 -8.99
CA ILE A 208 -2.99 -31.14 -10.06
C ILE A 208 -1.84 -32.06 -9.57
N GLY A 209 -1.59 -32.10 -8.26
CA GLY A 209 -0.51 -32.90 -7.67
C GLY A 209 0.90 -32.36 -7.95
N ALA A 210 1.05 -31.11 -8.34
CA ALA A 210 2.33 -30.50 -8.67
C ALA A 210 3.07 -30.00 -7.42
N PRO A 211 4.39 -30.24 -7.30
CA PRO A 211 5.19 -29.66 -6.22
C PRO A 211 5.30 -28.14 -6.40
N ILE A 212 5.17 -27.38 -5.33
CA ILE A 212 5.31 -25.92 -5.38
C ILE A 212 6.08 -25.40 -4.17
N TYR A 213 6.96 -24.43 -4.44
CA TYR A 213 7.63 -23.62 -3.46
C TYR A 213 7.32 -22.15 -3.74
N THR A 214 7.02 -21.37 -2.71
CA THR A 214 6.72 -19.95 -2.87
C THR A 214 7.41 -19.08 -1.83
N VAL A 215 7.86 -17.89 -2.26
CA VAL A 215 8.31 -16.80 -1.40
C VAL A 215 7.55 -15.55 -1.83
N HIS A 216 6.45 -15.26 -1.14
CA HIS A 216 5.52 -14.18 -1.48
C HIS A 216 5.01 -14.31 -2.92
N GLU A 217 5.32 -13.34 -3.78
CA GLU A 217 4.95 -13.32 -5.20
C GLU A 217 5.80 -14.21 -6.13
N ASN A 218 6.80 -14.93 -5.59
CA ASN A 218 7.66 -15.81 -6.39
C ASN A 218 7.20 -17.26 -6.25
N PHE A 219 6.97 -17.94 -7.37
CA PHE A 219 6.53 -19.33 -7.43
C PHE A 219 7.55 -20.17 -8.19
N VAL A 220 7.89 -21.33 -7.63
CA VAL A 220 8.86 -22.28 -8.20
C VAL A 220 8.25 -23.67 -8.16
N SER A 221 8.36 -24.39 -9.28
CA SER A 221 7.93 -25.77 -9.42
C SER A 221 8.94 -26.54 -10.27
N THR A 222 8.69 -27.81 -10.57
CA THR A 222 9.50 -28.58 -11.51
C THR A 222 9.29 -28.09 -12.94
N PRO A 223 10.22 -28.36 -13.87
CA PRO A 223 10.08 -27.98 -15.28
C PRO A 223 8.80 -28.50 -15.93
N GLU A 224 8.28 -29.63 -15.44
CA GLU A 224 7.05 -30.26 -15.93
C GLU A 224 5.77 -29.49 -15.57
N PHE A 225 5.78 -28.62 -14.55
CA PHE A 225 4.59 -27.87 -14.14
C PHE A 225 4.79 -26.36 -14.16
N CYS A 226 5.99 -25.88 -14.46
CA CYS A 226 6.29 -24.45 -14.41
C CYS A 226 5.48 -23.61 -15.41
N TYR A 227 5.00 -24.22 -16.50
CA TYR A 227 4.17 -23.56 -17.50
C TYR A 227 2.72 -23.35 -17.06
N GLU A 228 2.26 -24.03 -16.01
CA GLU A 228 0.91 -23.84 -15.46
C GLU A 228 0.84 -22.62 -14.53
N ILE A 229 1.95 -22.26 -13.88
CA ILE A 229 2.00 -21.16 -12.90
C ILE A 229 1.48 -19.83 -13.48
N PRO A 230 1.92 -19.36 -14.67
CA PRO A 230 1.42 -18.11 -15.24
C PRO A 230 -0.09 -18.14 -15.50
N ASN A 231 -0.64 -19.29 -15.92
CA ASN A 231 -2.07 -19.46 -16.17
C ASN A 231 -2.85 -19.36 -14.87
N PHE A 232 -2.46 -20.13 -13.85
CA PHE A 232 -3.10 -20.08 -12.53
C PHE A 232 -2.99 -18.70 -11.88
N TYR A 233 -1.86 -18.02 -12.01
CA TYR A 233 -1.68 -16.68 -11.48
C TYR A 233 -2.64 -15.67 -12.14
N THR A 234 -2.73 -15.71 -13.48
CA THR A 234 -3.61 -14.82 -14.24
C THR A 234 -5.08 -15.10 -13.95
N GLU A 235 -5.46 -16.39 -13.94
CA GLU A 235 -6.82 -16.82 -13.61
C GLU A 235 -7.22 -16.37 -12.20
N THR A 236 -6.33 -16.52 -11.21
CA THR A 236 -6.56 -16.07 -9.84
C THR A 236 -6.80 -14.55 -9.75
N ILE A 237 -6.07 -13.74 -10.52
CA ILE A 237 -6.32 -12.29 -10.59
C ILE A 237 -7.71 -12.00 -11.17
N CYS A 238 -8.14 -12.74 -12.20
CA CYS A 238 -9.48 -12.60 -12.76
C CYS A 238 -10.57 -13.02 -11.76
N GLU A 239 -10.35 -14.09 -11.01
CA GLU A 239 -11.27 -14.62 -9.99
C GLU A 239 -11.45 -13.71 -8.77
N MET A 240 -10.52 -12.78 -8.52
CA MET A 240 -10.69 -11.76 -7.47
C MET A 240 -11.93 -10.86 -7.67
N GLY A 241 -12.52 -10.86 -8.88
CA GLY A 241 -13.79 -10.19 -9.17
C GLY A 241 -13.63 -8.76 -9.68
N TYR A 242 -14.62 -7.90 -9.43
CA TYR A 242 -14.56 -6.50 -9.86
C TYR A 242 -13.88 -5.64 -8.79
N PRO A 243 -12.88 -4.79 -9.14
CA PRO A 243 -12.20 -3.91 -8.19
C PRO A 243 -13.12 -3.05 -7.33
N LEU A 244 -14.21 -2.54 -7.91
CA LEU A 244 -15.18 -1.72 -7.20
C LEU A 244 -15.88 -2.50 -6.08
N THR A 245 -16.21 -3.77 -6.30
CA THR A 245 -16.77 -4.66 -5.28
C THR A 245 -15.81 -4.84 -4.11
N ILE A 246 -14.52 -5.05 -4.40
CA ILE A 246 -13.47 -5.20 -3.37
C ILE A 246 -13.38 -3.94 -2.50
N ILE A 247 -13.36 -2.76 -3.12
CA ILE A 247 -13.28 -1.47 -2.40
C ILE A 247 -14.56 -1.24 -1.57
N ASN A 248 -15.74 -1.52 -2.14
CA ASN A 248 -17.01 -1.33 -1.45
C ASN A 248 -17.19 -2.29 -0.28
N GLU A 249 -16.79 -3.55 -0.40
CA GLU A 249 -16.77 -4.49 0.73
C GLU A 249 -15.84 -3.98 1.84
N PHE A 250 -14.68 -3.42 1.49
CA PHE A 250 -13.75 -2.86 2.46
C PHE A 250 -14.34 -1.65 3.21
N ILE A 251 -15.03 -0.74 2.50
CA ILE A 251 -15.78 0.37 3.10
C ILE A 251 -16.89 -0.18 4.01
N TYR A 252 -17.69 -1.11 3.51
CA TYR A 252 -18.83 -1.67 4.23
C TYR A 252 -18.40 -2.29 5.56
N THR A 253 -17.37 -3.13 5.50
CA THR A 253 -16.82 -3.87 6.65
C THR A 253 -16.19 -2.96 7.71
N ASN A 254 -15.64 -1.81 7.33
CA ASN A 254 -14.86 -0.97 8.26
C ASN A 254 -15.56 0.33 8.65
N VAL A 255 -16.56 0.78 7.88
CA VAL A 255 -17.25 2.06 8.09
C VAL A 255 -18.74 1.84 8.38
N ILE A 256 -19.43 1.05 7.56
CA ILE A 256 -20.91 0.94 7.52
C ILE A 256 -21.43 -0.01 8.58
N LYS A 257 -21.15 -1.29 8.41
CA LYS A 257 -21.57 -2.38 9.28
C LYS A 257 -20.30 -3.02 9.84
N PRO A 258 -19.65 -2.32 10.78
CA PRO A 258 -18.39 -2.77 11.34
C PRO A 258 -18.51 -4.17 11.92
N ILE A 259 -17.54 -5.03 11.65
CA ILE A 259 -17.39 -6.27 12.41
C ILE A 259 -17.20 -5.87 13.88
N ASN A 260 -18.10 -6.35 14.74
CA ASN A 260 -18.07 -6.03 16.16
C ASN A 260 -16.94 -6.84 16.82
N ASP A 261 -16.00 -6.16 17.49
CA ASP A 261 -14.86 -6.77 18.22
C ASP A 261 -15.29 -7.83 19.27
N LYS A 262 -16.57 -7.90 19.62
CA LYS A 262 -17.16 -8.82 20.61
C LYS A 262 -17.79 -10.08 20.00
N LEU A 263 -17.97 -10.16 18.69
CA LEU A 263 -18.53 -11.34 18.05
C LEU A 263 -17.40 -12.29 17.62
N PRO A 264 -17.53 -13.61 17.85
CA PRO A 264 -16.63 -14.59 17.28
C PRO A 264 -16.46 -14.38 15.77
N LEU A 265 -15.25 -14.54 15.24
CA LEU A 265 -14.97 -14.47 13.78
C LEU A 265 -15.87 -15.42 12.96
N SER A 266 -16.44 -16.46 13.58
CA SER A 266 -17.42 -17.37 13.00
C SER A 266 -18.82 -16.77 12.76
N HIS A 267 -19.09 -15.55 13.21
CA HIS A 267 -20.36 -14.84 13.05
C HIS A 267 -20.25 -13.57 12.19
N VAL A 268 -19.20 -13.49 11.36
CA VAL A 268 -19.18 -12.54 10.26
C VAL A 268 -20.10 -13.09 9.18
N TYR A 269 -21.35 -12.65 9.19
CA TYR A 269 -22.29 -12.98 8.11
C TYR A 269 -21.63 -12.62 6.78
N PRO A 270 -21.55 -13.55 5.81
CA PRO A 270 -21.32 -13.19 4.42
C PRO A 270 -22.29 -12.06 4.08
N ILE A 271 -21.85 -11.12 3.24
CA ILE A 271 -22.77 -10.20 2.58
C ILE A 271 -23.86 -11.10 1.96
N THR A 272 -25.12 -10.91 2.36
CA THR A 272 -26.21 -11.75 1.85
C THR A 272 -26.55 -11.31 0.42
N GLU A 273 -27.18 -12.19 -0.37
CA GLU A 273 -27.68 -11.81 -1.70
C GLU A 273 -28.65 -10.61 -1.64
N GLU A 274 -29.38 -10.44 -0.52
CA GLU A 274 -30.20 -9.24 -0.27
C GLU A 274 -29.37 -7.96 -0.10
N ASP A 275 -28.20 -8.03 0.56
CA ASP A 275 -27.30 -6.89 0.71
C ASP A 275 -26.68 -6.49 -0.65
N ILE A 276 -26.42 -7.47 -1.52
CA ILE A 276 -25.94 -7.28 -2.90
C ILE A 276 -27.03 -6.65 -3.78
N GLN A 277 -28.26 -7.16 -3.70
CA GLN A 277 -29.42 -6.65 -4.47
C GLN A 277 -29.86 -5.24 -4.04
N ARG A 278 -29.52 -4.79 -2.82
CA ARG A 278 -29.89 -3.46 -2.29
C ARG A 278 -28.92 -2.32 -2.63
N GLY A 279 -27.91 -2.52 -3.49
CA GLY A 279 -27.06 -1.43 -3.99
C GLY A 279 -25.68 -1.35 -3.33
N MET A 280 -24.91 -2.43 -3.43
CA MET A 280 -23.51 -2.50 -2.97
C MET A 280 -22.52 -1.62 -3.75
N VAL A 281 -22.97 -0.91 -4.78
CA VAL A 281 -22.19 0.16 -5.38
C VAL A 281 -22.62 1.46 -4.74
N ILE A 282 -21.80 1.96 -3.79
CA ILE A 282 -21.91 3.36 -3.38
C ILE A 282 -21.59 4.17 -4.63
N HIS A 283 -22.61 4.73 -5.26
CA HIS A 283 -22.41 5.58 -6.42
C HIS A 283 -21.44 6.70 -6.05
N GLU A 284 -20.48 7.00 -6.93
CA GLU A 284 -19.36 7.92 -6.67
C GLU A 284 -19.81 9.23 -6.01
N GLN A 285 -20.90 9.81 -6.52
CA GLN A 285 -21.52 11.05 -6.03
C GLN A 285 -21.89 11.03 -4.54
N TYR A 286 -22.13 9.87 -3.94
CA TYR A 286 -22.53 9.74 -2.53
C TYR A 286 -21.39 9.34 -1.61
N LEU A 287 -20.23 8.92 -2.13
CA LEU A 287 -19.13 8.41 -1.31
C LEU A 287 -18.59 9.48 -0.34
N LYS A 288 -18.50 10.73 -0.80
CA LYS A 288 -18.03 11.87 0.01
C LYS A 288 -18.97 12.14 1.17
N ASP A 289 -20.26 12.32 0.89
CA ASP A 289 -21.29 12.57 1.90
C ASP A 289 -21.36 11.42 2.89
N TYR A 290 -21.16 10.19 2.40
CA TYR A 290 -21.12 9.00 3.24
C TYR A 290 -19.94 9.04 4.21
N LEU A 291 -18.70 9.18 3.73
CA LEU A 291 -17.53 9.26 4.60
C LEU A 291 -17.62 10.42 5.58
N TYR A 292 -18.21 11.55 5.16
CA TYR A 292 -18.44 12.71 6.02
C TYR A 292 -19.49 12.43 7.11
N LYS A 293 -20.61 11.78 6.78
CA LYS A 293 -21.65 11.38 7.74
C LYS A 293 -21.09 10.49 8.85
N TYR A 294 -20.17 9.59 8.50
CA TYR A 294 -19.58 8.65 9.46
C TYR A 294 -18.27 9.14 10.08
N LYS A 295 -17.91 10.42 9.89
CA LYS A 295 -16.73 11.02 10.51
C LYS A 295 -16.82 11.02 12.05
N PRO A 296 -15.72 10.81 12.77
CA PRO A 296 -15.68 10.92 14.24
C PRO A 296 -16.01 12.35 14.72
N ALA A 297 -16.78 12.48 15.81
CA ALA A 297 -17.24 13.77 16.34
C ALA A 297 -16.14 14.64 16.99
N ASN A 298 -15.02 14.04 17.42
CA ASN A 298 -13.95 14.73 18.16
C ASN A 298 -12.70 14.91 17.28
N LEU A 299 -12.68 15.92 16.43
CA LEU A 299 -11.54 16.20 15.53
C LEU A 299 -11.27 17.71 15.43
N SER A 300 -10.44 18.25 16.32
CA SER A 300 -10.10 19.69 16.30
C SER A 300 -8.93 20.08 15.37
N ALA A 301 -8.24 19.14 14.73
CA ALA A 301 -6.99 19.44 13.97
C ALA A 301 -6.88 18.78 12.57
N HIS A 302 -7.90 18.07 12.09
CA HIS A 302 -7.82 17.32 10.81
C HIS A 302 -8.96 17.56 9.82
N GLU A 303 -9.90 18.47 10.11
CA GLU A 303 -10.94 18.86 9.15
C GLU A 303 -10.36 19.43 7.84
N GLU A 304 -9.15 19.98 7.88
CA GLU A 304 -8.45 20.51 6.72
C GLU A 304 -8.05 19.42 5.70
N ARG A 305 -7.84 18.17 6.11
CA ARG A 305 -7.48 17.07 5.20
C ARG A 305 -8.67 16.55 4.38
N PHE A 306 -9.90 16.70 4.88
CA PHE A 306 -11.13 16.38 4.15
C PHE A 306 -11.47 17.43 3.08
N ARG A 307 -10.99 18.67 3.22
CA ARG A 307 -11.19 19.73 2.22
C ARG A 307 -10.48 19.46 0.89
N ILE A 308 -9.51 18.54 0.86
CA ILE A 308 -8.71 18.17 -0.32
C ILE A 308 -9.28 16.91 -1.02
N LEU A 309 -10.57 16.66 -0.88
CA LEU A 309 -11.37 15.81 -1.78
C LEU A 309 -12.08 16.66 -2.86
N ASN A 310 -11.54 17.85 -3.13
CA ASN A 310 -11.99 18.78 -4.16
C ASN A 310 -10.92 18.84 -5.26
#